data_AF-V4JZY7-F1
#
_entry.id   AF-V4JZY7-F1
#
_cell.length_a   1.000
_cell.length_b   1.000
_cell.length_c   1.000
_cell.angle_alpha   90.00
_cell.angle_beta   90.00
_cell.angle_gamma   90.00
#
_symmetry.space_group_name_H-M   'P 1'
#
loop_
_entity.id
_entity.type
_entity.pdbx_description
1 polymer ?
#
loop_
_entity_poly.entity_id
_entity_poly.type
_entity_poly.pdbx_seq_one_letter_code
_entity_poly.pdbx_strand_id
1 'polypeptide(L)' 'MGDKREKIAFIYMGKDKGYLKVRIFRKRKEEDPDRVVVLGRAKEPLPGYPVIRLSELEAAVREKLERV' A
#
# COMPACT_ATOMS: atom_id res chain seq x y z
N MET A 1 -18.15 -3.59 13.24
CA MET A 1 -18.17 -3.09 11.85
C MET A 1 -16.94 -2.21 11.67
N GLY A 2 -15.94 -2.65 10.91
CA GLY A 2 -14.69 -1.90 10.75
C GLY A 2 -14.74 -1.07 9.48
N ASP A 3 -14.47 0.23 9.60
CA ASP A 3 -14.47 1.18 8.51
C ASP A 3 -13.65 0.66 7.34
N LYS A 4 -14.31 0.44 6.19
CA LYS A 4 -13.65 -0.11 4.99
C LYS A 4 -12.52 0.82 4.51
N ARG A 5 -12.55 2.10 4.88
CA ARG A 5 -11.59 3.15 4.53
C ARG A 5 -10.30 3.09 5.36
N GLU A 6 -10.37 2.75 6.64
CA GLU A 6 -9.20 2.69 7.53
C GLU A 6 -8.12 1.70 7.10
N LYS A 7 -8.50 0.73 6.26
CA LYS A 7 -7.64 -0.35 5.79
C LYS A 7 -7.08 -0.11 4.39
N ILE A 8 -7.46 0.96 3.70
CA ILE A 8 -7.00 1.21 2.33
C ILE A 8 -5.97 2.33 2.35
N ALA A 9 -4.89 2.13 1.61
CA ALA A 9 -3.84 3.12 1.40
C ALA A 9 -3.40 3.14 -0.07
N PHE A 10 -2.68 4.17 -0.45
CA PHE A 10 -2.01 4.27 -1.74
C PHE A 10 -0.50 4.26 -1.51
N ILE A 11 0.20 3.30 -2.13
CA ILE A 11 1.66 3.28 -2.09
C ILE A 11 2.19 4.03 -3.31
N TYR A 12 3.00 5.05 -3.09
CA TYR A 12 3.68 5.75 -4.18
C TYR A 12 4.85 4.91 -4.71
N MET A 13 4.75 4.50 -5.97
CA MET A 13 5.73 3.65 -6.66
C MET A 13 6.77 4.44 -7.46
N GLY A 14 6.72 5.77 -7.42
CA GLY A 14 7.56 6.66 -8.23
C GLY A 14 6.79 7.33 -9.37
N LYS A 15 7.41 8.32 -10.01
CA LYS A 15 6.77 9.13 -11.06
C LYS A 15 6.30 8.29 -12.25
N ASP A 16 7.10 7.30 -12.66
CA ASP A 16 6.81 6.46 -13.82
C ASP A 16 5.74 5.41 -13.55
N LYS A 17 5.70 4.85 -12.34
CA LYS A 17 4.81 3.75 -11.96
C LYS A 17 3.49 4.19 -11.31
N GLY A 18 3.42 5.43 -10.81
CA GLY A 18 2.22 5.99 -10.17
C GLY A 18 1.98 5.43 -8.77
N TYR A 19 0.74 5.03 -8.47
CA TYR A 19 0.34 4.55 -7.14
C TYR A 19 -0.24 3.14 -7.19
N LEU A 20 0.00 2.35 -6.14
CA LEU A 20 -0.70 1.11 -5.88
C LEU A 20 -1.77 1.33 -4.83
N LYS A 21 -3.03 1.05 -5.17
CA LYS A 21 -4.10 0.95 -4.20
C LYS A 21 -3.92 -0.36 -3.44
N VAL A 22 -3.68 -0.28 -2.14
CA VAL A 22 -3.45 -1.44 -1.29
C VAL A 22 -4.44 -1.50 -0.13
N ARG A 23 -4.65 -2.71 0.38
CA ARG A 23 -5.27 -2.95 1.67
C ARG A 23 -4.20 -3.33 2.69
N ILE A 24 -4.19 -2.65 3.83
CA ILE A 24 -3.27 -2.87 4.95
C ILE A 24 -4.00 -3.61 6.08
N PHE A 25 -3.42 -4.72 6.52
CA PHE A 25 -3.90 -5.52 7.63
C PHE A 25 -3.13 -5.17 8.91
N ARG A 26 -3.63 -4.21 9.69
CA ARG A 26 -2.99 -3.75 10.95
C ARG A 26 -2.74 -4.85 12.00
N LYS A 27 -3.46 -5.98 11.93
CA LYS A 27 -3.27 -7.12 12.84
C LYS A 27 -2.01 -7.96 12.52
N ARG A 28 -1.39 -7.74 11.35
CA ARG A 28 -0.17 -8.45 10.94
C ARG A 28 1.07 -7.61 11.28
N LYS A 29 2.21 -8.29 11.46
CA LYS A 29 3.50 -7.64 11.68
C LYS A 29 3.87 -6.74 10.50
N GLU A 30 4.64 -5.70 10.76
CA GLU A 30 5.08 -4.72 9.74
C GLU A 30 5.93 -5.36 8.64
N GLU A 31 6.73 -6.36 9.04
CA GLU A 31 7.62 -7.14 8.20
C GLU A 31 6.89 -8.18 7.34
N ASP A 32 5.63 -8.52 7.68
CA ASP A 32 4.86 -9.55 6.97
C ASP A 32 4.45 -9.02 5.60
N PRO A 33 4.93 -9.60 4.48
CA PRO A 33 4.58 -9.11 3.14
C PRO A 33 3.08 -9.21 2.86
N ASP A 34 2.38 -10.13 3.51
CA ASP A 34 0.93 -10.31 3.39
C ASP A 34 0.11 -9.35 4.27
N ARG A 35 0.77 -8.48 5.04
CA ARG A 35 0.14 -7.29 5.62
C ARG A 35 -0.40 -6.35 4.56
N VAL A 36 0.20 -6.36 3.37
CA VAL A 36 -0.20 -5.51 2.25
C VAL A 36 -0.73 -6.36 1.10
N VAL A 37 -1.97 -6.11 0.71
CA VAL A 37 -2.61 -6.74 -0.46
C VAL A 37 -2.89 -5.67 -1.49
N VAL A 38 -2.34 -5.85 -2.70
CA VAL A 38 -2.58 -4.94 -3.82
C VAL A 38 -3.99 -5.17 -4.37
N LEU A 39 -4.75 -4.09 -4.48
CA LEU A 39 -6.09 -4.08 -5.05
C LEU A 39 -6.11 -3.58 -6.49
N GLY A 40 -5.10 -2.81 -6.90
CA GLY A 40 -4.96 -2.30 -8.26
C GLY A 40 -3.99 -1.12 -8.36
N ARG A 41 -3.75 -0.67 -9.59
CA ARG A 41 -2.96 0.54 -9.90
C ARG A 41 -3.87 1.77 -9.97
N ALA A 42 -3.34 2.92 -9.61
CA ALA A 42 -4.00 4.21 -9.70
C ALA A 42 -3.01 5.27 -10.21
N LYS A 43 -3.50 6.18 -11.07
CA LYS A 43 -2.71 7.32 -11.53
C LYS A 43 -2.48 8.34 -10.43
N GLU A 44 -3.49 8.54 -9.58
CA GLU A 44 -3.49 9.50 -8.48
C GLU A 44 -4.14 8.87 -7.24
N PRO A 45 -3.72 9.26 -6.02
CA PRO A 45 -4.33 8.79 -4.80
C PRO A 45 -5.73 9.40 -4.62
N LEU A 46 -6.67 8.63 -4.08
CA LEU A 46 -7.99 9.15 -3.77
C LEU A 46 -7.92 10.13 -2.57
N PRO A 47 -8.66 11.25 -2.61
CA PRO A 47 -8.64 12.21 -1.51
C PRO A 47 -9.14 11.58 -0.20
N GLY A 48 -8.46 11.88 0.89
CA GLY A 48 -8.77 11.35 2.23
C GLY A 48 -8.24 9.93 2.50
N TYR A 49 -7.50 9.31 1.57
CA TYR A 49 -6.80 8.04 1.83
C TYR A 49 -5.33 8.30 2.16
N PRO A 50 -4.74 7.50 3.08
CA PRO A 50 -3.32 7.61 3.39
C PRO A 50 -2.47 7.27 2.17
N VAL A 51 -1.44 8.07 1.95
CA VAL A 51 -0.42 7.84 0.93
C VAL A 51 0.88 7.52 1.64
N ILE A 52 1.50 6.39 1.30
CA ILE A 52 2.73 5.90 1.92
C ILE A 52 3.79 5.78 0.83
N ARG A 53 5.03 6.22 1.09
CA ARG A 53 6.13 6.02 0.16
C ARG A 53 6.68 4.61 0.29
N LEU A 54 7.13 4.01 -0.82
CA LEU A 54 7.87 2.74 -0.78
C LEU A 54 8.98 2.77 0.28
N SER A 55 9.69 3.89 0.42
CA SER A 55 10.77 4.11 1.40
C SER A 55 10.37 4.08 2.87
N GLU A 56 9.08 4.03 3.18
CA GLU A 56 8.54 3.94 4.56
C GLU A 56 8.10 2.52 4.92
N LEU A 57 8.07 1.60 3.95
CA LEU A 57 7.67 0.20 4.17
C LEU A 57 8.86 -0.66 4.58
N GLU A 58 8.62 -1.80 5.21
CA GLU A 58 9.68 -2.78 5.47
C GLU A 58 10.19 -3.42 4.18
N ALA A 59 11.46 -3.85 4.17
CA ALA A 59 12.13 -4.39 2.98
C ALA A 59 11.33 -5.52 2.31
N ALA A 60 10.83 -6.48 3.09
CA ALA A 60 10.03 -7.59 2.58
C ALA A 60 8.74 -7.14 1.87
N VAL A 61 8.09 -6.08 2.38
CA VAL A 61 6.89 -5.50 1.76
C VAL A 61 7.26 -4.75 0.48
N ARG A 62 8.38 -4.00 0.48
CA ARG A 62 8.88 -3.32 -0.73
C ARG A 62 9.16 -4.30 -1.84
N GLU A 63 9.94 -5.35 -1.56
CA GLU A 63 10.29 -6.37 -2.55
C GLU A 63 9.06 -7.02 -3.17
N LYS A 64 8.02 -7.28 -2.36
CA LYS A 64 6.73 -7.77 -2.88
C LYS A 64 6.05 -6.76 -3.80
N LEU A 65 6.01 -5.48 -3.43
CA LEU A 65 5.33 -4.44 -4.22
C LEU A 65 6.08 -4.08 -5.51
N GLU A 66 7.41 -4.18 -5.52
CA GLU A 66 8.21 -3.91 -6.73
C GLU A 66 8.04 -4.99 -7.81
N ARG A 67 7.63 -6.19 -7.42
CA ARG A 67 7.34 -7.32 -8.32
C ARG A 67 5.96 -7.24 -9.00
N VAL A 68 5.11 -6.27 -8.63
CA VAL A 68 3.74 -6.10 -9.13
C VAL A 68 3.67 -5.09 -10.28
#